data_AF-B4VTF1-F1
#
_entry.id   AF-B4VTF1-F1
#
_cell.length_a   1.000
_cell.length_b   1.000
_cell.length_c   1.000
_cell.angle_alpha   90.00
_cell.angle_beta   90.00
_cell.angle_gamma   90.00
#
_symmetry.space_group_name_H-M   'P 1'
#
loop_
_entity.id
_entity.type
_entity.pdbx_description
1 polymer ?
#
loop_
_entity_poly.entity_id
_entity_poly.type
_entity_poly.pdbx_seq_one_letter_code
_entity_poly.pdbx_strand_id
1 'polypeptide(L)' 'MSTLEFTAKVQDGKIEVPEAYRQLLQNIDCVKITVISNRRTTEVGMIAHLIHNPIPLKTFVPLTREEAHERG' A
#
# COMPACT_ATOMS: atom_id res chain seq x y z
N MET A 1 14.78 3.15 -22.63
CA MET A 1 14.32 1.90 -21.99
C MET A 1 12.81 2.01 -21.85
N SER A 2 12.05 1.02 -22.33
CA SER A 2 10.59 1.04 -22.26
C SER A 2 10.11 0.18 -21.08
N THR A 3 9.31 0.76 -20.19
CA THR A 3 8.72 0.09 -19.03
C THR A 3 7.26 -0.23 -19.31
N LEU A 4 6.88 -1.49 -19.07
CA LEU A 4 5.51 -1.96 -19.18
C LEU A 4 4.92 -2.08 -17.77
N GLU A 5 3.90 -1.30 -17.46
CA GLU A 5 3.21 -1.34 -16.17
C GLU A 5 1.84 -1.96 -16.33
N PHE A 6 1.54 -2.99 -15.54
CA PHE A 6 0.24 -3.64 -15.52
C PHE A 6 -0.07 -4.18 -14.13
N THR A 7 -1.36 -4.29 -13.83
CA THR A 7 -1.84 -4.98 -12.64
C THR A 7 -2.06 -6.45 -12.96
N ALA A 8 -1.48 -7.33 -12.16
CA ALA A 8 -1.61 -8.77 -12.31
C ALA A 8 -2.16 -9.40 -11.03
N LYS A 9 -2.88 -10.51 -11.19
CA LYS A 9 -3.27 -11.34 -10.07
C LYS A 9 -2.05 -12.15 -9.63
N VAL A 10 -1.90 -12.29 -8.31
CA VAL A 10 -0.91 -13.18 -7.71
C VAL A 10 -1.66 -14.41 -7.21
N GLN A 11 -1.40 -15.57 -7.82
CA GLN A 11 -1.97 -16.86 -7.42
C GLN A 11 -0.83 -17.79 -6.98
N ASP A 12 -0.89 -18.32 -5.75
CA ASP A 12 0.13 -19.22 -5.18
C ASP A 12 1.58 -18.71 -5.31
N GLY A 13 1.77 -17.39 -5.12
CA GLY A 13 3.07 -16.75 -5.24
C GLY A 13 3.56 -16.54 -6.68
N LYS A 14 2.75 -16.89 -7.68
CA LYS A 14 3.01 -16.67 -9.10
C LYS A 14 2.26 -15.45 -9.60
N ILE A 15 2.96 -14.57 -10.32
CA ILE A 15 2.35 -13.40 -10.98
C ILE A 15 1.83 -13.86 -12.34
N GLU A 16 0.51 -13.82 -12.53
CA GLU A 16 -0.09 -14.18 -13.82
C GLU A 16 -0.10 -12.98 -14.75
N VAL A 17 0.63 -13.09 -15.86
CA VAL A 17 0.63 -12.08 -16.92
C VAL A 17 -0.75 -12.03 -17.59
N PRO A 18 -1.45 -10.88 -17.59
CA PRO A 18 -2.72 -10.72 -18.28
C PRO A 18 -2.57 -10.97 -19.78
N GLU A 19 -3.62 -11.53 -20.41
CA GLU A 19 -3.57 -11.92 -21.82
C GLU A 19 -3.16 -10.80 -22.77
N ALA A 20 -3.61 -9.57 -22.49
CA ALA A 20 -3.26 -8.37 -23.25
C ALA A 20 -1.75 -8.14 -23.42
N TYR A 21 -0.93 -8.66 -22.48
CA TYR A 21 0.52 -8.47 -22.47
C TYR A 21 1.31 -9.73 -22.83
N ARG A 22 0.67 -10.90 -22.94
CA ARG A 22 1.37 -12.17 -23.23
C ARG A 22 2.09 -12.13 -24.56
N GLN A 23 1.48 -11.54 -25.59
CA GLN A 23 2.07 -11.46 -26.92
C GLN A 23 3.28 -10.52 -26.99
N LEU A 24 3.28 -9.47 -26.17
CA LEU A 24 4.41 -8.55 -26.04
C LEU A 24 5.62 -9.20 -25.34
N LEU A 25 5.37 -10.19 -24.49
CA LEU A 25 6.38 -10.90 -23.71
C LEU A 25 6.83 -12.23 -24.36
N GLN A 26 6.21 -12.64 -25.45
CA GLN A 26 6.37 -13.97 -26.05
C GLN A 26 7.76 -14.22 -26.66
N ASN A 27 8.49 -13.15 -27.01
CA ASN A 27 9.83 -13.21 -27.63
C ASN A 27 10.91 -12.60 -26.72
N ILE A 28 10.68 -12.55 -25.40
CA ILE A 28 11.60 -11.94 -24.44
C ILE A 28 12.07 -12.98 -23.44
N ASP A 29 13.38 -13.28 -23.44
CA ASP A 29 13.96 -14.30 -22.55
C ASP A 29 14.13 -13.85 -21.11
N CYS A 30 14.34 -12.55 -20.87
CA CYS A 30 14.57 -12.00 -19.53
C CYS A 30 13.95 -10.61 -19.37
N VAL A 31 13.29 -10.40 -18.23
CA VAL A 31 12.70 -9.12 -17.84
C VAL A 31 13.10 -8.75 -16.42
N LYS A 32 13.29 -7.45 -16.17
CA LYS A 32 13.40 -6.91 -14.81
C LYS A 32 11.98 -6.60 -14.30
N ILE A 33 11.60 -7.20 -13.19
CA ILE A 33 10.26 -7.03 -12.59
C ILE A 33 10.36 -6.13 -11.36
N THR A 34 9.54 -5.09 -11.31
CA THR A 34 9.32 -4.28 -10.10
C THR A 34 7.94 -4.61 -9.55
N VAL A 35 7.86 -5.15 -8.33
CA VAL A 35 6.59 -5.50 -7.69
C VAL A 35 6.22 -4.45 -6.67
N ILE A 36 5.12 -3.74 -6.91
CA ILE A 36 4.54 -2.77 -5.97
C ILE A 36 3.24 -3.39 -5.46
N SER A 37 3.24 -3.88 -4.22
CA SER A 37 2.03 -4.40 -3.61
C SER A 37 1.29 -3.29 -2.88
N ASN A 38 0.02 -3.06 -3.21
CA ASN A 38 -0.88 -2.30 -2.36
C ASN A 38 -1.47 -3.18 -1.25
N ARG A 39 -0.66 -4.09 -0.68
CA ARG A 39 -1.03 -4.68 0.60
C ARG A 39 -1.16 -3.49 1.53
N ARG A 40 -2.37 -3.23 2.03
CA ARG A 40 -2.50 -2.50 3.28
C ARG A 40 -1.54 -3.23 4.19
N THR A 41 -0.43 -2.58 4.54
CA THR A 41 0.34 -3.04 5.69
C THR A 41 -0.74 -3.27 6.73
N THR A 42 -0.82 -4.48 7.28
CA THR A 42 -1.59 -4.69 8.50
C THR A 42 -1.32 -3.47 9.37
N GLU A 43 -2.30 -2.95 10.10
CA GLU A 43 -2.04 -1.86 11.02
C GLU A 43 -1.08 -2.43 12.09
N VAL A 44 0.22 -2.41 11.78
CA VAL A 44 1.34 -2.95 12.53
C VAL A 44 2.20 -1.78 12.95
N GLY A 45 2.70 -1.87 14.17
CA GLY A 45 3.47 -0.81 14.80
C GLY A 45 2.66 -0.07 15.86
N MET A 46 3.37 0.76 16.61
CA MET A 46 2.80 1.42 17.79
C MET A 46 1.65 2.36 17.46
N ILE A 47 1.72 3.09 16.33
CA ILE A 47 0.65 4.02 15.93
C ILE A 47 -0.67 3.27 15.71
N ALA A 48 -0.63 2.17 14.96
CA ALA A 48 -1.78 1.30 14.75
C ALA A 48 -2.36 0.77 16.07
N HIS A 49 -1.50 0.27 16.96
CA HIS A 49 -1.94 -0.22 18.26
C HIS A 49 -2.64 0.86 19.09
N LEU A 50 -2.10 2.09 19.10
CA LEU A 50 -2.62 3.22 19.86
C LEU A 50 -3.92 3.81 19.29
N ILE A 51 -4.16 3.67 17.98
CA ILE A 51 -5.45 4.02 17.37
C ILE A 51 -6.57 3.11 17.91
N HIS A 52 -6.31 1.81 18.02
CA HIS A 52 -7.28 0.84 18.57
C HIS A 52 -7.32 0.81 20.09
N ASN A 53 -6.20 1.11 20.75
CA ASN A 53 -6.02 1.08 22.20
C ASN A 53 -5.45 2.43 22.67
N PRO A 54 -6.26 3.49 22.68
CA PRO A 54 -5.79 4.80 23.11
C PRO A 54 -5.38 4.76 24.59
N ILE A 55 -4.28 5.43 24.92
CA ILE A 55 -3.84 5.57 26.30
C ILE A 55 -4.72 6.63 26.98
N PRO A 56 -5.50 6.28 28.01
CA PRO A 56 -6.35 7.24 28.71
C PRO A 56 -5.49 8.16 29.58
N LEU A 57 -5.34 9.41 29.16
CA LEU A 57 -4.64 10.43 29.93
C LEU A 57 -5.68 11.36 30.57
N LYS A 58 -5.73 11.38 31.92
CA LYS A 58 -6.68 12.23 32.67
C LYS A 58 -6.52 13.72 32.39
N THR A 59 -5.34 14.13 31.96
CA THR A 59 -5.00 15.52 31.64
C THR A 59 -5.17 15.85 30.15
N PHE A 60 -5.57 14.88 29.32
CA PHE A 60 -5.75 15.11 27.89
C PHE A 60 -7.12 15.70 27.62
N VAL A 61 -7.13 16.93 27.13
CA VAL A 61 -8.32 17.61 26.62
C VAL A 61 -8.17 17.70 25.10
N PRO A 62 -9.03 17.05 24.31
CA PRO A 62 -9.01 17.17 22.86
C PRO A 62 -9.24 18.62 22.46
N LEU A 63 -8.51 19.08 21.44
CA LEU A 63 -8.77 20.39 20.83
C LEU A 63 -10.18 20.40 20.21
N THR A 64 -10.85 21.54 20.28
CA THR A 64 -12.05 21.77 19.48
C THR A 64 -11.70 21.88 18.00
N ARG A 65 -12.72 21.78 17.15
CA ARG A 65 -12.54 21.88 15.70
C ARG A 65 -12.01 23.27 15.30
N GLU A 66 -12.48 24.30 15.99
CA GLU A 66 -12.07 25.70 15.80
C GLU A 66 -10.58 25.86 16.18
N GLU A 67 -10.17 25.35 17.34
CA GLU A 67 -8.78 25.40 17.82
C GLU A 67 -7.81 24.63 16.92
N ALA A 68 -8.24 23.51 16.34
CA ALA A 68 -7.43 22.75 15.41
C ALA A 68 -7.25 23.47 14.07
N HIS A 69 -8.29 24.17 13.59
CA HIS A 69 -8.26 24.89 12.32
C HIS A 69 -7.34 26.11 12.36
N GLU A 70 -7.26 26.82 13.49
CA GLU A 70 -6.36 27.97 13.67
C GLU A 70 -4.88 27.59 13.71
N ARG A 71 -4.55 26.31 13.91
CA ARG A 71 -3.16 25.81 14.04
C ARG A 71 -2.63 25.11 12.78
N GLY A 72 -3.46 24.90 11.75
CA GLY A 72 -3.11 24.25 10.49
C GLY A 72 -2.82 25.26 9.39
#